data_AF-A0A6B2UEV2-F1
#
_entry.id   AF-A0A6B2UEV2-F1
#
_cell.length_a   1.000
_cell.length_b   1.000
_cell.length_c   1.000
_cell.angle_alpha   90.00
_cell.angle_beta   90.00
_cell.angle_gamma   90.00
#
_symmetry.space_group_name_H-M   'P 1'
#
loop_
_entity.id
_entity.type
_entity.pdbx_description
1 polymer ?
#
loop_
_entity_poly.entity_id
_entity_poly.type
_entity_poly.pdbx_seq_one_letter_code
_entity_poly.pdbx_strand_id
1 'polypeptide(L)'
;MSEQRYVPELITEPLVAWPEEAEPGSHHLVTVDLLGPYGTDPADWPYPAEEFAFTVGLDGEPFLTCTALDEPVLVLHRFGGTYGPARFLLDVGDLTGDLTLWLTLANEHGVPVHSAALPVTVRPGAGEGEERPEDTVRLPAGTDAAPYEDPPAPPPPPP
;
A
#
# COMPACT_ATOMS: atom_id res chain seq x y z
N MET A 1 21.88 12.93 38.63
CA MET A 1 21.95 11.55 38.11
C MET A 1 20.82 11.44 37.11
N SER A 2 21.13 11.38 35.82
CA SER A 2 20.09 11.31 34.79
C SER A 2 19.57 9.88 34.76
N GLU A 3 18.33 9.67 35.20
CA GLU A 3 17.64 8.40 35.02
C GLU A 3 17.47 8.17 33.53
N GLN A 4 18.14 7.16 33.01
CA GLN A 4 18.01 6.73 31.63
C GLN A 4 16.65 6.05 31.52
N ARG A 5 15.64 6.82 31.08
CA ARG A 5 14.30 6.26 30.82
C ARG A 5 14.43 5.23 29.71
N TYR A 6 14.12 3.98 30.03
CA TYR A 6 13.95 2.93 29.04
C TYR A 6 12.75 3.29 28.15
N VAL A 7 12.98 3.40 26.85
CA VAL A 7 11.92 3.53 25.86
C VAL A 7 11.73 2.12 25.28
N PRO A 8 10.54 1.52 25.41
CA PRO A 8 10.27 0.21 24.82
C PRO A 8 10.39 0.27 23.30
N GLU A 9 10.55 -0.88 22.66
CA GLU A 9 10.49 -0.98 21.20
C GLU A 9 9.05 -0.75 20.72
N LEU A 10 8.89 0.04 19.64
CA LEU A 10 7.58 0.30 19.04
C LEU A 10 7.13 -0.91 18.23
N ILE A 11 6.36 -1.77 18.89
CA ILE A 11 5.76 -2.96 18.28
C ILE A 11 4.43 -2.55 17.64
N THR A 12 4.38 -2.58 16.31
CA THR A 12 3.18 -2.33 15.50
C THR A 12 2.78 -3.59 14.75
N GLU A 13 1.49 -3.84 14.60
CA GLU A 13 0.99 -4.91 13.74
C GLU A 13 0.55 -4.33 12.39
N PRO A 14 1.11 -4.79 11.26
CA PRO A 14 0.61 -4.40 9.96
C PRO A 14 -0.78 -4.98 9.71
N LEU A 15 -1.71 -4.12 9.30
CA LEU A 15 -3.01 -4.53 8.77
C LEU A 15 -2.94 -4.41 7.25
N VAL A 16 -2.88 -5.54 6.55
CA VAL A 16 -2.77 -5.55 5.09
C VAL A 16 -4.02 -6.18 4.51
N ALA A 17 -4.62 -5.50 3.52
CA ALA A 17 -5.62 -6.09 2.65
C ALA A 17 -5.01 -6.30 1.28
N TRP A 18 -4.92 -7.54 0.85
CA TRP A 18 -4.39 -7.95 -0.45
C TRP A 18 -5.21 -9.12 -1.01
N PRO A 19 -5.19 -9.37 -2.31
CA PRO A 19 -5.86 -10.53 -2.87
C PRO A 19 -5.06 -11.80 -2.55
N GLU A 20 -5.60 -12.69 -1.72
CA GLU A 20 -5.04 -14.05 -1.54
C GLU A 20 -5.22 -14.90 -2.80
N GLU A 21 -6.21 -14.57 -3.63
CA GLU A 21 -6.43 -15.15 -4.95
C GLU A 21 -6.69 -14.09 -6.01
N ALA A 22 -6.18 -14.29 -7.22
CA ALA A 22 -6.36 -13.35 -8.33
C ALA A 22 -6.49 -14.05 -9.70
N GLU A 23 -7.12 -13.37 -10.65
CA GLU A 23 -7.14 -13.83 -12.05
C GLU A 23 -5.90 -13.32 -12.80
N PRO A 24 -5.38 -14.09 -13.78
CA PRO A 24 -4.39 -13.57 -14.72
C PRO A 24 -4.89 -12.31 -15.43
N GLY A 25 -4.04 -11.29 -15.54
CA GLY A 25 -4.38 -10.02 -16.20
C GLY A 25 -5.28 -9.09 -15.39
N SER A 26 -5.54 -9.39 -14.11
CA SER A 26 -6.41 -8.58 -13.25
C SER A 26 -5.66 -7.49 -12.47
N HIS A 27 -6.42 -6.54 -11.92
CA HIS A 27 -5.90 -5.42 -11.14
C HIS A 27 -6.60 -5.37 -9.78
N HIS A 28 -5.83 -5.16 -8.72
CA HIS A 28 -6.35 -5.13 -7.34
C HIS A 28 -5.80 -3.93 -6.57
N LEU A 29 -6.61 -3.40 -5.67
CA LEU A 29 -6.14 -2.45 -4.66
C LEU A 29 -5.55 -3.23 -3.49
N VAL A 30 -4.30 -2.94 -3.15
CA VAL A 30 -3.67 -3.40 -1.92
C VAL A 30 -3.56 -2.22 -0.97
N THR A 31 -4.00 -2.41 0.26
CA THR A 31 -3.90 -1.39 1.32
C THR A 31 -3.05 -1.91 2.47
N VAL A 32 -2.13 -1.09 2.94
CA VAL A 32 -1.29 -1.38 4.12
C VAL A 32 -1.59 -0.31 5.15
N ASP A 33 -1.89 -0.73 6.37
CA ASP A 33 -2.11 0.12 7.53
C ASP A 33 -1.33 -0.43 8.74
N LEU A 34 -1.30 0.29 9.84
CA LEU A 34 -0.71 -0.12 11.10
C LEU A 34 -1.71 -0.01 12.23
N LEU A 35 -1.83 -1.09 12.99
CA LEU A 35 -2.41 -1.04 14.32
C LEU A 35 -1.29 -0.62 15.30
N GLY A 36 -1.54 0.49 15.99
CA GLY A 36 -0.66 0.98 17.04
C GLY A 36 -0.51 -0.03 18.18
N PRO A 37 0.49 0.17 19.05
CA PRO A 37 0.83 -0.84 20.06
C PRO A 37 -0.38 -1.15 20.95
N TYR A 38 -0.84 -2.40 20.88
CA TYR A 38 -1.99 -2.90 21.62
C TYR A 38 -1.86 -2.63 23.12
N GLY A 39 -2.96 -2.17 23.73
CA GLY A 39 -3.06 -2.07 25.19
C GLY A 39 -2.41 -0.84 25.81
N THR A 40 -1.97 0.13 25.01
CA THR A 40 -1.47 1.42 25.53
C THR A 40 -2.63 2.41 25.60
N ASP A 41 -3.03 2.86 26.81
CA ASP A 41 -3.81 4.09 26.92
C ASP A 41 -2.99 5.22 26.28
N PRO A 42 -3.58 6.12 25.47
CA PRO A 42 -2.85 7.29 24.98
C PRO A 42 -2.15 8.10 26.08
N ALA A 43 -2.65 8.06 27.32
CA ALA A 43 -2.02 8.64 28.50
C ALA A 43 -0.74 7.91 28.94
N ASP A 44 -0.59 6.64 28.57
CA ASP A 44 0.53 5.76 28.90
C ASP A 44 1.54 5.63 27.73
N TRP A 45 1.41 6.44 26.69
CA TRP A 45 2.31 6.46 25.53
C TRP A 45 3.76 6.68 25.97
N PRO A 46 4.63 5.65 25.86
CA PRO A 46 5.95 5.68 26.50
C PRO A 46 7.01 6.38 25.63
N TYR A 47 6.62 6.83 24.44
CA TYR A 47 7.54 7.43 23.47
C TYR A 47 7.54 8.95 23.54
N PRO A 48 8.69 9.60 23.30
CA PRO A 48 8.79 11.06 23.36
C PRO A 48 8.10 11.77 22.19
N ALA A 49 8.01 11.13 21.02
CA ALA A 49 7.30 11.66 19.85
C ALA A 49 5.84 11.22 19.89
N GLU A 50 4.92 12.09 19.47
CA GLU A 50 3.49 11.77 19.35
C GLU A 50 3.16 11.00 18.07
N GLU A 51 4.04 11.08 17.08
CA GLU A 51 3.87 10.53 15.73
C GLU A 51 5.14 9.81 15.28
N PHE A 52 4.96 8.71 14.55
CA PHE A 52 6.03 7.95 13.92
C PHE A 52 5.71 7.69 12.46
N ALA A 53 6.60 8.13 11.56
CA ALA A 53 6.48 7.88 10.13
C ALA A 53 7.16 6.56 9.74
N PHE A 54 6.50 5.80 8.89
CA PHE A 54 7.00 4.56 8.31
C PHE A 54 6.84 4.59 6.79
N THR A 55 7.91 4.27 6.08
CA THR A 55 7.86 4.03 4.64
C THR A 55 7.44 2.59 4.38
N VAL A 56 6.50 2.40 3.46
CA VAL A 56 5.99 1.11 3.03
C VAL A 56 6.62 0.74 1.69
N GLY A 57 7.37 -0.37 1.69
CA GLY A 57 7.79 -1.06 0.47
C GLY A 57 6.84 -2.23 0.20
N LEU A 58 6.39 -2.35 -1.04
CA LEU A 58 5.61 -3.50 -1.49
C LEU A 58 6.17 -3.97 -2.84
N ASP A 59 6.82 -5.11 -2.83
CA ASP A 59 7.48 -5.69 -3.99
C ASP A 59 6.82 -7.03 -4.36
N GLY A 60 6.67 -7.33 -5.64
CA GLY A 60 6.12 -8.61 -6.10
C GLY A 60 7.16 -9.51 -6.76
N GLU A 61 6.87 -10.81 -6.79
CA GLU A 61 7.53 -11.72 -7.74
C GLU A 61 7.33 -11.26 -9.20
N PRO A 62 8.13 -11.77 -10.15
CA PRO A 62 7.82 -11.59 -11.57
C PRO A 62 6.33 -11.85 -11.83
N PHE A 63 5.70 -11.01 -12.66
CA PHE A 63 4.26 -11.00 -12.95
C PHE A 63 3.34 -10.41 -11.86
N LEU A 64 3.88 -9.96 -10.73
CA LEU A 64 3.16 -9.10 -9.78
C LEU A 64 3.83 -7.72 -9.75
N THR A 65 3.20 -6.72 -10.37
CA THR A 65 3.73 -5.35 -10.36
C THR A 65 2.96 -4.52 -9.35
N CYS A 66 3.67 -3.95 -8.38
CA CYS A 66 3.08 -3.06 -7.37
C CYS A 66 3.43 -1.62 -7.69
N THR A 67 2.42 -0.77 -7.86
CA THR A 67 2.59 0.67 -8.07
C THR A 67 1.93 1.42 -6.93
N ALA A 68 2.69 2.23 -6.18
CA ALA A 68 2.10 3.10 -5.16
C ALA A 68 1.18 4.13 -5.82
N LEU A 69 -0.04 4.27 -5.28
CA LEU A 69 -1.03 5.24 -5.77
C LEU A 69 -0.80 6.64 -5.20
N ASP A 70 -0.19 6.72 -4.02
CA ASP A 70 0.20 7.94 -3.32
C ASP A 70 1.62 7.77 -2.73
N GLU A 71 2.09 8.76 -1.97
CA GLU A 71 3.31 8.59 -1.18
C GLU A 71 3.11 7.43 -0.18
N PRO A 72 3.94 6.35 -0.24
CA PRO A 72 3.71 5.14 0.52
C PRO A 72 4.23 5.29 1.95
N VAL A 73 3.69 6.26 2.69
CA VAL A 73 4.08 6.58 4.07
C VAL A 73 2.87 6.44 4.99
N LEU A 74 3.08 5.75 6.10
CA LEU A 74 2.14 5.65 7.21
C LEU A 74 2.62 6.51 8.36
N VAL A 75 1.74 7.29 8.95
CA VAL A 75 2.03 8.05 10.17
C VAL A 75 1.20 7.48 11.29
N LEU A 76 1.84 6.73 12.19
CA LEU A 76 1.21 6.22 13.39
C LEU A 76 1.16 7.32 14.45
N HIS A 77 -0.04 7.60 14.96
CA HIS A 77 -0.24 8.56 16.03
C HIS A 77 -0.37 7.86 17.39
N ARG A 78 -0.02 8.55 18.49
CA ARG A 78 -0.13 8.06 19.88
C ARG A 78 -1.52 7.57 20.31
N PHE A 79 -2.56 7.85 19.51
CA PHE A 79 -3.92 7.38 19.75
C PHE A 79 -4.17 5.98 19.15
N GLY A 80 -3.14 5.36 18.56
CA GLY A 80 -3.13 3.96 18.15
C GLY A 80 -3.54 3.69 16.70
N GLY A 81 -3.83 4.73 15.91
CA GLY A 81 -4.18 4.61 14.49
C GLY A 81 -3.26 5.44 13.60
N THR A 82 -3.33 5.18 12.30
CA THR A 82 -2.68 6.01 11.29
C THR A 82 -3.62 7.09 10.73
N TYR A 83 -3.08 8.01 9.95
CA TYR A 83 -3.88 8.97 9.19
C TYR A 83 -4.52 8.40 7.92
N GLY A 84 -4.37 7.10 7.69
CA GLY A 84 -4.93 6.39 6.55
C GLY A 84 -3.94 5.37 6.00
N PRO A 85 -4.44 4.40 5.24
CA PRO A 85 -3.61 3.35 4.68
C PRO A 85 -2.75 3.87 3.52
N ALA A 86 -1.57 3.27 3.37
CA ALA A 86 -0.80 3.33 2.14
C ALA A 86 -1.47 2.43 1.09
N ARG A 87 -1.55 2.91 -0.15
CA ARG A 87 -2.33 2.28 -1.22
C ARG A 87 -1.45 1.93 -2.41
N PHE A 88 -1.62 0.73 -2.92
CA PHE A 88 -0.90 0.22 -4.07
C PHE A 88 -1.88 -0.38 -5.08
N LEU A 89 -1.64 -0.15 -6.35
CA LEU A 89 -2.22 -0.93 -7.43
C LEU A 89 -1.35 -2.17 -7.67
N LEU A 90 -1.95 -3.34 -7.57
CA LEU A 90 -1.34 -4.60 -7.95
C LEU A 90 -1.82 -4.98 -9.36
N ASP A 91 -0.90 -5.01 -10.31
CA ASP A 91 -1.11 -5.57 -11.64
C ASP A 91 -0.65 -7.02 -11.68
N VAL A 92 -1.59 -7.93 -11.95
CA VAL A 92 -1.33 -9.36 -12.08
C VAL A 92 -1.14 -9.69 -13.55
N GLY A 93 0.03 -10.19 -13.92
CA GLY A 93 0.33 -10.64 -15.28
C GLY A 93 -0.40 -11.93 -15.67
N ASP A 94 -0.07 -12.48 -16.84
CA ASP A 94 -0.79 -13.63 -17.40
C ASP A 94 -0.37 -15.00 -16.81
N LEU A 95 0.54 -15.03 -15.84
CA LEU A 95 1.04 -16.28 -15.25
C LEU A 95 0.12 -16.80 -14.16
N THR A 96 -0.24 -18.09 -14.23
CA THR A 96 -0.94 -18.81 -13.15
C THR A 96 0.05 -19.51 -12.22
N GLY A 97 -0.26 -19.54 -10.92
CA GLY A 97 0.55 -20.23 -9.91
C GLY A 97 0.49 -19.54 -8.56
N ASP A 98 1.19 -20.11 -7.59
CA ASP A 98 1.39 -19.47 -6.28
C ASP A 98 2.57 -18.51 -6.38
N LEU A 99 2.29 -17.24 -6.13
CA LEU A 99 3.23 -16.13 -6.17
C LEU A 99 3.27 -15.43 -4.82
N THR A 100 4.26 -14.56 -4.60
CA THR A 100 4.43 -13.84 -3.34
C THR A 100 4.60 -12.33 -3.56
N LEU A 101 3.97 -11.53 -2.72
CA LEU A 101 4.34 -10.14 -2.46
C LEU A 101 5.17 -10.06 -1.18
N TRP A 102 6.12 -9.12 -1.11
CA TRP A 102 6.91 -8.81 0.06
C TRP A 102 6.60 -7.41 0.55
N LEU A 103 6.02 -7.35 1.74
CA LEU A 103 5.87 -6.12 2.50
C LEU A 103 7.15 -5.82 3.27
N THR A 104 7.59 -4.57 3.24
CA THR A 104 8.61 -4.02 4.14
C THR A 104 8.11 -2.72 4.75
N LEU A 105 8.21 -2.59 6.07
CA LEU A 105 8.04 -1.33 6.78
C LEU A 105 9.41 -0.85 7.24
N ALA A 106 9.76 0.37 6.88
CA ALA A 106 10.98 1.02 7.33
C ALA A 106 10.64 2.26 8.17
N ASN A 107 11.43 2.52 9.21
CA ASN A 107 11.28 3.75 10.00
C ASN A 107 11.73 5.00 9.22
N GLU A 108 11.62 6.18 9.84
CA GLU A 108 12.01 7.48 9.24
C GLU A 108 13.49 7.56 8.81
N HIS A 109 14.35 6.66 9.27
CA HIS A 109 15.76 6.56 8.87
C HIS A 109 15.98 5.57 7.72
N GLY A 110 14.92 4.97 7.17
CA GLY A 110 14.98 3.97 6.12
C GLY A 110 15.42 2.57 6.60
N VAL A 111 15.46 2.33 7.91
CA VAL A 111 15.82 1.02 8.47
C VAL A 111 14.58 0.13 8.49
N PRO A 112 14.61 -1.07 7.85
CA PRO A 112 13.51 -2.03 7.93
C PRO A 112 13.27 -2.47 9.37
N VAL A 113 12.03 -2.34 9.84
CA VAL A 113 11.58 -2.74 11.18
C VAL A 113 10.58 -3.89 11.13
N HIS A 114 9.95 -4.13 9.97
CA HIS A 114 9.07 -5.27 9.75
C HIS A 114 9.14 -5.73 8.30
N SER A 115 9.04 -7.04 8.08
CA SER A 115 8.86 -7.62 6.75
C SER A 115 7.91 -8.80 6.82
N ALA A 116 7.06 -8.96 5.81
CA ALA A 116 6.12 -10.07 5.70
C ALA A 116 6.00 -10.56 4.26
N ALA A 117 5.82 -11.87 4.08
CA ALA A 117 5.43 -12.46 2.81
C ALA A 117 3.90 -12.55 2.74
N LEU A 118 3.32 -12.08 1.65
CA LEU A 118 1.88 -12.07 1.39
C LEU A 118 1.64 -12.98 0.18
N PRO A 119 1.21 -14.24 0.38
CA PRO A 119 1.00 -15.17 -0.72
C PRO A 119 -0.21 -14.75 -1.57
N VAL A 120 -0.13 -15.02 -2.86
CA VAL A 120 -1.17 -14.78 -3.87
C VAL A 120 -1.25 -16.00 -4.79
N THR A 121 -2.40 -16.66 -4.84
CA THR A 121 -2.66 -17.75 -5.79
C THR A 121 -3.33 -17.19 -7.04
N VAL A 122 -2.63 -17.22 -8.17
CA VAL A 122 -3.15 -16.76 -9.46
C VAL A 122 -3.76 -17.92 -10.24
N ARG A 123 -5.07 -17.88 -10.46
CA ARG A 123 -5.82 -18.93 -11.18
C ARG A 123 -7.00 -18.36 -11.97
N PRO A 124 -7.37 -18.95 -13.13
CA PRO A 124 -8.57 -18.55 -13.85
C PRO A 124 -9.84 -18.78 -13.01
N GLY A 125 -10.81 -17.88 -13.06
CA GLY A 125 -12.07 -17.97 -12.31
C GLY A 125 -11.95 -17.55 -10.84
N ALA A 126 -10.81 -16.99 -10.41
CA ALA A 126 -10.68 -16.41 -9.08
C ALA A 126 -11.63 -15.21 -8.94
N GLY A 127 -12.52 -15.24 -7.95
CA GLY A 127 -13.53 -14.18 -7.76
C GLY A 127 -14.90 -14.44 -8.42
N GLU A 128 -15.15 -15.62 -8.99
CA GLU A 128 -16.50 -16.01 -9.46
C GLU A 128 -17.44 -16.50 -8.34
N GLY A 129 -16.96 -16.56 -7.08
CA GLY A 129 -17.78 -16.98 -5.94
C GLY A 129 -17.22 -16.52 -4.60
N GLU A 130 -17.42 -15.26 -4.25
CA GLU A 130 -17.68 -14.71 -2.90
C GLU A 130 -17.94 -13.20 -3.09
N GLU A 131 -18.76 -12.58 -2.25
CA GLU A 131 -19.19 -11.18 -2.35
C GLU A 131 -18.03 -10.23 -2.71
N ARG A 132 -18.15 -9.61 -3.89
CA ARG A 132 -17.22 -8.62 -4.42
C ARG A 132 -17.12 -7.44 -3.45
N PRO A 133 -15.95 -7.14 -2.84
CA PRO A 133 -15.80 -5.89 -2.12
C PRO A 133 -16.07 -4.73 -3.08
N GLU A 134 -16.87 -3.76 -2.63
CA GLU A 134 -17.44 -2.69 -3.46
C GLU A 134 -16.39 -1.74 -4.09
N ASP A 135 -15.11 -1.95 -3.76
CA ASP A 135 -13.96 -1.15 -4.19
C ASP A 135 -13.21 -1.69 -5.42
N THR A 136 -13.73 -2.73 -6.11
CA THR A 136 -13.14 -3.11 -7.41
C THR A 136 -13.52 -2.09 -8.49
N VAL A 137 -12.75 -1.00 -8.59
CA VAL A 137 -12.87 -0.06 -9.70
C VAL A 137 -12.44 -0.78 -10.98
N ARG A 138 -13.40 -1.11 -11.86
CA ARG A 138 -13.07 -1.49 -13.24
C ARG A 138 -12.46 -0.27 -13.92
N LEU A 139 -11.15 -0.27 -14.10
CA LEU A 139 -10.52 0.64 -15.05
C LEU A 139 -11.15 0.37 -16.42
N PRO A 140 -11.61 1.40 -17.16
CA PRO A 140 -12.03 1.19 -18.54
C PRO A 140 -10.83 0.59 -19.27
N ALA A 141 -11.06 -0.54 -19.95
CA ALA A 141 -10.10 -1.07 -20.92
C ALA A 141 -9.69 0.09 -21.80
N GLY A 142 -8.39 0.44 -21.76
CA GLY A 142 -7.88 1.65 -22.38
C GLY A 142 -8.44 1.78 -23.78
N THR A 143 -9.32 2.77 -23.98
CA THR A 143 -9.70 3.18 -25.32
C THR A 143 -8.39 3.58 -25.97
N ASP A 144 -8.02 2.85 -27.01
CA ASP A 144 -6.95 3.20 -27.95
C ASP A 144 -6.98 4.71 -28.12
N ALA A 145 -5.99 5.39 -27.55
CA ALA A 145 -5.97 6.83 -27.49
C ALA A 145 -5.97 7.30 -28.95
N ALA A 146 -7.07 7.91 -29.37
CA ALA A 146 -7.10 8.62 -30.65
C ALA A 146 -5.85 9.51 -30.70
N PRO A 147 -5.09 9.51 -31.81
CA PRO A 147 -3.86 10.27 -31.90
C PRO A 147 -4.16 11.73 -31.51
N TYR A 148 -3.36 12.25 -30.59
CA TYR A 148 -3.41 13.64 -30.16
C TYR A 148 -3.36 14.55 -31.40
N GLU A 149 -4.49 15.19 -31.71
CA GLU A 149 -4.51 16.28 -32.69
C GLU A 149 -3.87 17.49 -32.04
N ASP A 150 -2.81 17.99 -32.68
CA ASP A 150 -2.06 19.17 -32.26
C ASP A 150 -3.04 20.36 -32.10
N PRO A 151 -3.08 21.05 -30.95
CA PRO A 151 -3.97 22.18 -30.76
C PRO A 151 -3.69 23.25 -31.82
N PRO A 152 -4.73 23.90 -32.38
CA PRO A 152 -4.55 24.92 -33.40
C PRO A 152 -3.71 26.07 -32.84
N ALA A 153 -2.71 26.48 -33.63
CA ALA A 153 -1.81 27.57 -33.28
C ALA A 153 -2.59 28.84 -32.88
N PRO A 154 -2.12 29.58 -31.86
CA PRO A 154 -2.79 30.80 -31.42
C PRO A 154 -2.85 31.83 -32.56
N PRO A 155 -3.92 32.65 -32.63
CA PRO A 155 -4.05 33.66 -33.68
C PRO A 155 -2.94 34.71 -33.56
N PRO A 156 -2.49 35.28 -34.69
CA PRO A 156 -1.47 36.33 -34.66
C PRO A 156 -1.99 37.58 -33.92
N PRO A 157 -1.10 38.36 -33.28
CA PRO A 157 -1.48 39.57 -32.58
C PRO A 157 -2.05 40.63 -33.56
N PRO A 158 -2.96 41.50 -33.09
CA PRO A 158 -3.57 42.55 -33.92
C PRO A 158 -2.55 43.60 -34.39
N PRO A 159 -2.85 44.32 -35.49
CA PRO A 159 -1.94 45.30 -36.11
C PRO A 159 -1.68 46.55 -35.26
#